data_AF-N1UEM4-F1
#
_entry.id   AF-N1UEM4-F1
#
_cell.length_a   1.000
_cell.length_b   1.000
_cell.length_c   1.000
_cell.angle_alpha   90.00
_cell.angle_beta   90.00
_cell.angle_gamma   90.00
#
_symmetry.space_group_name_H-M   'P 1'
#
loop_
_entity.id
_entity.type
_entity.pdbx_description
1 polymer ?
#
loop_
_entity_poly.entity_id
_entity_poly.type
_entity_poly.pdbx_seq_one_letter_code
_entity_poly.pdbx_strand_id
1 'polypeptide(L)'
;MESNEQNISFEELAESKPTEIQSLAPDYIFLNEGAVGLSATARCILDELRDWHKKTEKHGSKSIHPSYLLTLDKLAELLNKYRNLSEQAKSPPSVDLALRQLVDYEKKGKNKSAYIYPFLVRNGAKIQARIAIASPQKEAKTDVSPYRAACFEFSEEMVDLILQNRAKKPKLPDENSPGAFLLHKNKAGKNWLFPKLASLEAEFSTLLKRGFQPYSYIPMTDFLRDFLTYATKKNYVMKILPDYHIILDDLQLNPDGSYVNQPEIIAHYRCQADALEKFAIPYLKELSGRAGYELFGRRIAEFEQTHIQTVEPGKKQNGEKVKALISLINDYPFERETDELGKKVSETCKLSVQIISKLMEEKEKLVQRKEESVFKSLKSKILHKIGEHTLQEQTLYSFSPEQKLKSSGLSDVIRYPALVDELKRRFLINME
;
A
#
# COMPACT_ATOMS: atom_id res chain seq x y z
N MET A 1 -27.52 12.94 -10.39
CA MET A 1 -27.02 11.61 -10.76
C MET A 1 -26.22 11.09 -9.58
N GLU A 2 -26.88 10.32 -8.72
CA GLU A 2 -26.24 9.67 -7.58
C GLU A 2 -25.23 8.65 -8.11
N SER A 3 -23.95 8.86 -7.82
CA SER A 3 -22.94 7.84 -7.99
C SER A 3 -23.31 6.68 -7.07
N ASN A 4 -23.63 5.52 -7.65
CA ASN A 4 -23.63 4.23 -6.95
C ASN A 4 -22.18 3.96 -6.49
N GLU A 5 -21.75 4.63 -5.42
CA GLU A 5 -20.60 4.23 -4.64
C GLU A 5 -20.97 2.90 -3.98
N GLN A 6 -20.51 1.80 -4.58
CA GLN A 6 -20.56 0.50 -3.92
C GLN A 6 -20.00 0.68 -2.50
N ASN A 7 -20.81 0.37 -1.47
CA ASN A 7 -20.41 0.42 -0.07
C ASN A 7 -19.05 -0.27 0.10
N ILE A 8 -18.00 0.54 0.31
CA ILE A 8 -16.66 0.04 0.51
C ILE A 8 -16.67 -0.70 1.85
N SER A 9 -16.58 -2.03 1.82
CA SER A 9 -16.27 -2.79 3.03
C SER A 9 -14.81 -2.51 3.40
N PHE A 10 -14.59 -1.51 4.25
CA PHE A 10 -13.26 -1.18 4.79
C PHE A 10 -12.67 -2.32 5.61
N GLU A 11 -13.53 -3.18 6.16
CA GLU A 11 -13.12 -4.44 6.80
C GLU A 11 -12.45 -5.36 5.79
N GLU A 12 -12.97 -5.54 4.56
CA GLU A 12 -12.30 -6.38 3.55
C GLU A 12 -10.93 -5.83 3.11
N LEU A 13 -10.76 -4.50 3.13
CA LEU A 13 -9.47 -3.85 2.83
C LEU A 13 -8.48 -3.98 3.99
N ALA A 14 -8.96 -4.07 5.24
CA ALA A 14 -8.14 -4.16 6.45
C ALA A 14 -7.90 -5.61 6.92
N GLU A 15 -8.78 -6.55 6.56
CA GLU A 15 -8.75 -7.97 6.90
C GLU A 15 -7.92 -8.82 5.93
N SER A 16 -7.08 -8.20 5.08
CA SER A 16 -6.01 -8.91 4.37
C SER A 16 -5.01 -9.46 5.39
N LYS A 17 -5.39 -10.56 6.06
CA LYS A 17 -4.51 -11.30 6.95
C LYS A 17 -3.32 -11.74 6.10
N PRO A 18 -2.08 -11.58 6.58
CA PRO A 18 -0.95 -12.20 5.94
C PRO A 18 -1.22 -13.71 6.00
N THR A 19 -1.44 -14.32 4.84
CA THR A 19 -1.32 -15.76 4.73
C THR A 19 0.13 -16.06 5.10
N GLU A 20 0.31 -16.86 6.16
CA GLU A 20 1.63 -17.33 6.57
C GLU A 20 2.41 -17.83 5.35
N ILE A 21 3.68 -17.44 5.33
CA ILE A 21 4.63 -17.65 4.26
C ILE A 21 4.79 -19.16 4.05
N GLN A 22 4.06 -19.71 3.09
CA GLN A 22 4.46 -20.93 2.40
C GLN A 22 4.74 -20.57 0.95
N SER A 23 6.04 -20.63 0.66
CA SER A 23 6.73 -20.91 -0.60
C SER A 23 5.98 -20.76 -1.92
N LEU A 24 6.69 -20.23 -2.92
CA LEU A 24 6.50 -20.45 -4.36
C LEU A 24 6.44 -21.97 -4.69
N ALA A 25 5.38 -22.65 -4.27
CA ALA A 25 4.93 -23.87 -4.89
C ALA A 25 4.19 -23.48 -6.17
N PRO A 26 4.36 -24.21 -7.28
CA PRO A 26 3.66 -23.91 -8.52
C PRO A 26 2.16 -23.82 -8.26
N ASP A 27 1.59 -22.69 -8.64
CA ASP A 27 0.18 -22.43 -8.49
C ASP A 27 -0.53 -23.02 -9.71
N TYR A 28 -1.42 -23.98 -9.48
CA TYR A 28 -2.03 -24.76 -10.55
C TYR A 28 -3.51 -24.39 -10.71
N ILE A 29 -3.97 -24.46 -11.96
CA ILE A 29 -5.40 -24.45 -12.31
C ILE A 29 -5.76 -25.80 -12.94
N PHE A 30 -6.97 -26.29 -12.66
CA PHE A 30 -7.38 -27.66 -12.98
C PHE A 30 -8.48 -27.72 -14.04
N LEU A 31 -8.34 -28.62 -15.02
CA LEU A 31 -9.23 -28.71 -16.17
C LEU A 31 -10.61 -29.30 -15.84
N ASN A 32 -10.66 -30.28 -14.93
CA ASN A 32 -11.84 -31.14 -14.70
C ASN A 32 -12.28 -31.26 -13.23
N GLU A 33 -11.42 -31.03 -12.24
CA GLU A 33 -11.80 -31.18 -10.82
C GLU A 33 -12.61 -30.00 -10.27
N GLY A 34 -12.46 -28.80 -10.86
CA GLY A 34 -13.23 -27.62 -10.48
C GLY A 34 -14.57 -27.44 -11.22
N ALA A 35 -14.97 -28.39 -12.08
CA ALA A 35 -16.15 -28.27 -12.94
C ALA A 35 -17.46 -28.78 -12.29
N VAL A 36 -17.38 -29.55 -11.21
CA VAL A 36 -18.56 -30.08 -10.50
C VAL A 36 -19.19 -28.96 -9.66
N GLY A 37 -20.41 -28.55 -10.01
CA GLY A 37 -21.13 -27.48 -9.30
C GLY A 37 -20.94 -26.07 -9.87
N LEU A 38 -20.23 -25.91 -11.01
CA LEU A 38 -20.16 -24.62 -11.70
C LEU A 38 -21.53 -24.20 -12.25
N SER A 39 -21.87 -22.92 -12.05
CA SER A 39 -23.03 -22.28 -12.68
C SER A 39 -22.93 -22.28 -14.21
N ALA A 40 -24.07 -22.10 -14.89
CA ALA A 40 -24.09 -21.95 -16.35
C ALA A 40 -23.21 -20.77 -16.82
N THR A 41 -23.24 -19.65 -16.10
CA THR A 41 -22.39 -18.49 -16.35
C THR A 41 -20.90 -18.84 -16.23
N ALA A 42 -20.49 -19.56 -15.17
CA ALA A 42 -19.09 -19.98 -14.99
C ALA A 42 -18.61 -20.90 -16.12
N ARG A 43 -19.46 -21.82 -16.60
CA ARG A 43 -19.13 -22.69 -17.74
C ARG A 43 -18.94 -21.88 -19.02
N CYS A 44 -19.84 -20.95 -19.33
CA CYS A 44 -19.70 -20.07 -20.51
C CYS A 44 -18.42 -19.23 -20.44
N ILE A 45 -18.08 -18.67 -19.27
CA ILE A 45 -16.81 -17.93 -19.10
C ILE A 45 -15.62 -18.84 -19.36
N LEU A 46 -15.63 -20.07 -18.84
CA LEU A 46 -14.54 -21.03 -19.04
C LEU A 46 -14.38 -21.43 -20.51
N ASP A 47 -15.48 -21.61 -21.24
CA ASP A 47 -15.46 -21.95 -22.66
C ASP A 47 -14.90 -20.79 -23.51
N GLU A 48 -15.33 -19.55 -23.25
CA GLU A 48 -14.76 -18.36 -23.88
C GLU A 48 -13.26 -18.22 -23.60
N LEU A 49 -12.83 -18.49 -22.35
CA LEU A 49 -11.41 -18.46 -21.99
C LEU A 49 -10.60 -19.47 -22.78
N ARG A 50 -11.11 -20.71 -22.91
CA ARG A 50 -10.44 -21.78 -23.68
C ARG A 50 -10.34 -21.42 -25.15
N ASP A 51 -11.42 -20.89 -25.73
CA ASP A 51 -11.42 -20.49 -27.15
C ASP A 51 -10.57 -19.25 -27.41
N TRP A 52 -10.50 -18.32 -26.45
CA TRP A 52 -9.59 -17.19 -26.50
C TRP A 52 -8.13 -17.66 -26.48
N HIS A 53 -7.76 -18.55 -25.56
CA HIS A 53 -6.41 -19.11 -25.45
C HIS A 53 -5.99 -19.85 -26.73
N LYS A 54 -6.87 -20.66 -27.33
CA LYS A 54 -6.61 -21.32 -28.63
C LYS A 54 -6.35 -20.33 -29.77
N LYS A 55 -7.01 -19.17 -29.78
CA LYS A 55 -6.75 -18.11 -30.77
C LYS A 55 -5.37 -17.50 -30.57
N THR A 56 -4.96 -17.31 -29.32
CA THR A 56 -3.65 -16.73 -28.99
C THR A 56 -2.47 -17.66 -29.20
N GLU A 57 -2.65 -18.99 -29.04
CA GLU A 57 -1.61 -19.99 -29.34
C GLU A 57 -1.16 -19.96 -30.82
N LYS A 58 -2.03 -19.51 -31.73
CA LYS A 58 -1.71 -19.41 -33.17
C LYS A 58 -0.71 -18.30 -33.51
N HIS A 59 -0.33 -17.46 -32.55
CA HIS A 59 0.64 -16.36 -32.76
C HIS A 59 2.11 -16.78 -32.55
N GLY A 60 2.40 -18.07 -32.43
CA GLY A 60 3.75 -18.63 -32.45
C GLY A 60 4.47 -18.54 -31.09
N SER A 61 5.68 -19.08 -31.05
CA SER A 61 6.59 -19.31 -29.88
C SER A 61 7.06 -18.05 -29.13
N LYS A 62 6.29 -16.97 -29.12
CA LYS A 62 6.59 -15.75 -28.38
C LYS A 62 6.19 -15.92 -26.92
N SER A 63 6.92 -15.25 -26.03
CA SER A 63 6.58 -15.15 -24.61
C SER A 63 5.13 -14.70 -24.41
N ILE A 64 4.49 -15.19 -23.34
CA ILE A 64 3.13 -14.77 -22.96
C ILE A 64 3.13 -13.25 -22.81
N HIS A 65 2.28 -12.55 -23.57
CA HIS A 65 2.14 -11.11 -23.47
C HIS A 65 0.75 -10.75 -22.93
N PRO A 66 0.64 -9.99 -21.82
CA PRO A 66 -0.64 -9.73 -21.15
C PRO A 66 -1.73 -9.09 -22.00
N SER A 67 -1.37 -8.29 -23.00
CA SER A 67 -2.35 -7.66 -23.91
C SER A 67 -3.14 -8.67 -24.76
N TYR A 68 -2.62 -9.89 -24.94
CA TYR A 68 -3.31 -10.95 -25.67
C TYR A 68 -4.28 -11.73 -24.79
N LEU A 69 -4.26 -11.55 -23.47
CA LEU A 69 -5.07 -12.34 -22.55
C LEU A 69 -6.50 -11.81 -22.46
N LEU A 70 -7.45 -12.68 -22.13
CA LEU A 70 -8.81 -12.25 -21.87
C LEU A 70 -8.86 -11.49 -20.56
N THR A 71 -9.52 -10.34 -20.56
CA THR A 71 -9.63 -9.46 -19.38
C THR A 71 -11.07 -9.32 -18.92
N LEU A 72 -11.27 -9.08 -17.61
CA LEU A 72 -12.60 -8.99 -17.00
C LEU A 72 -13.54 -8.01 -17.72
N ASP A 73 -13.04 -6.88 -18.20
CA ASP A 73 -13.81 -5.85 -18.90
C ASP A 73 -14.46 -6.34 -20.19
N LYS A 74 -13.95 -7.42 -20.80
CA LYS A 74 -14.51 -8.03 -22.02
C LYS A 74 -15.60 -9.06 -21.76
N LEU A 75 -15.75 -9.54 -20.51
CA LEU A 75 -16.67 -10.65 -20.22
C LEU A 75 -18.12 -10.32 -20.53
N ALA A 76 -18.57 -9.09 -20.24
CA ALA A 76 -19.96 -8.70 -20.50
C ALA A 76 -20.30 -8.78 -21.99
N GLU A 77 -19.41 -8.29 -22.86
CA GLU A 77 -19.58 -8.37 -24.32
C GLU A 77 -19.60 -9.83 -24.82
N LEU A 78 -18.72 -10.68 -24.28
CA LEU A 78 -18.65 -12.09 -24.66
C LEU A 78 -19.89 -12.86 -24.23
N LEU A 79 -20.36 -12.68 -22.98
CA LEU A 79 -21.55 -13.35 -22.46
C LEU A 79 -22.83 -12.92 -23.20
N ASN A 80 -22.88 -11.69 -23.72
CA ASN A 80 -24.00 -11.24 -24.55
C ASN A 80 -24.14 -12.00 -25.88
N LYS A 81 -23.09 -12.70 -26.34
CA LYS A 81 -23.13 -13.55 -27.55
C LYS A 81 -23.92 -14.85 -27.31
N TYR A 82 -24.06 -15.28 -26.05
CA TYR A 82 -24.78 -16.50 -25.68
C TYR A 82 -26.29 -16.25 -25.64
N ARG A 83 -27.00 -16.68 -26.70
CA ARG A 83 -28.47 -16.62 -26.78
C ARG A 83 -29.17 -17.56 -25.80
N ASN A 84 -28.48 -18.63 -25.40
CA ASN A 84 -28.95 -19.65 -24.45
C ASN A 84 -28.73 -19.27 -22.98
N LEU A 85 -28.01 -18.17 -22.70
CA LEU A 85 -27.82 -17.65 -21.36
C LEU A 85 -28.91 -16.59 -21.07
N SER A 86 -29.61 -16.71 -19.95
CA SER A 86 -30.65 -15.74 -19.58
C SER A 86 -30.05 -14.37 -19.22
N GLU A 87 -30.84 -13.29 -19.33
CA GLU A 87 -30.38 -11.94 -18.95
C GLU A 87 -29.96 -11.86 -17.47
N GLN A 88 -30.64 -12.58 -16.58
CA GLN A 88 -30.23 -12.69 -15.17
C GLN A 88 -28.86 -13.36 -15.03
N ALA A 89 -28.56 -14.39 -15.83
CA ALA A 89 -27.28 -15.08 -15.80
C ALA A 89 -26.13 -14.25 -16.42
N LYS A 90 -26.43 -13.19 -17.17
CA LYS A 90 -25.48 -12.20 -17.70
C LYS A 90 -25.25 -11.00 -16.77
N SER A 91 -26.08 -10.85 -15.73
CA SER A 91 -25.99 -9.72 -14.80
C SER A 91 -24.68 -9.71 -13.99
N PRO A 92 -24.19 -8.53 -13.54
CA PRO A 92 -22.97 -8.44 -12.74
C PRO A 92 -22.94 -9.37 -11.50
N PRO A 93 -24.03 -9.52 -10.71
CA PRO A 93 -24.03 -10.47 -9.58
C PRO A 93 -23.82 -11.93 -9.98
N SER A 94 -24.35 -12.35 -11.14
CA SER A 94 -24.16 -13.72 -11.65
C SER A 94 -22.73 -13.95 -12.14
N VAL A 95 -22.12 -12.93 -12.76
CA VAL A 95 -20.71 -12.98 -13.17
C VAL A 95 -19.78 -12.96 -11.94
N ASP A 96 -20.10 -12.19 -10.90
CA ASP A 96 -19.37 -12.19 -9.62
C ASP A 96 -19.33 -13.58 -8.99
N LEU A 97 -20.50 -14.22 -8.89
CA LEU A 97 -20.60 -15.58 -8.36
C LEU A 97 -19.80 -16.56 -9.22
N ALA A 98 -19.89 -16.44 -10.55
CA ALA A 98 -19.15 -17.29 -11.47
C ALA A 98 -17.63 -17.12 -11.33
N LEU A 99 -17.12 -15.89 -11.22
CA LEU A 99 -15.71 -15.62 -11.01
C LEU A 99 -15.22 -16.22 -9.68
N ARG A 100 -15.98 -16.05 -8.59
CA ARG A 100 -15.67 -16.64 -7.28
C ARG A 100 -15.64 -18.17 -7.32
N GLN A 101 -16.55 -18.80 -8.08
CA GLN A 101 -16.53 -20.24 -8.32
C GLN A 101 -15.29 -20.68 -9.10
N LEU A 102 -14.95 -19.96 -10.17
CA LEU A 102 -13.81 -20.30 -11.03
C LEU A 102 -12.47 -20.19 -10.31
N VAL A 103 -12.30 -19.21 -9.42
CA VAL A 103 -11.07 -19.07 -8.60
C VAL A 103 -11.13 -19.86 -7.29
N ASP A 104 -12.21 -20.61 -7.05
CA ASP A 104 -12.46 -21.38 -5.82
C ASP A 104 -12.28 -20.55 -4.53
N TYR A 105 -12.88 -19.35 -4.52
CA TYR A 105 -12.68 -18.34 -3.47
C TYR A 105 -12.99 -18.87 -2.07
N GLU A 106 -14.11 -19.57 -1.91
CA GLU A 106 -14.58 -20.12 -0.61
C GLU A 106 -13.63 -21.18 -0.05
N LYS A 107 -12.98 -21.98 -0.90
CA LYS A 107 -12.02 -23.02 -0.47
C LYS A 107 -10.56 -22.58 -0.61
N LYS A 108 -10.32 -21.27 -0.72
CA LYS A 108 -8.99 -20.65 -0.82
C LYS A 108 -8.17 -21.12 -2.02
N GLY A 109 -8.82 -21.32 -3.17
CA GLY A 109 -8.15 -21.59 -4.43
C GLY A 109 -7.59 -23.01 -4.58
N LYS A 110 -8.00 -23.97 -3.74
CA LYS A 110 -7.47 -25.35 -3.77
C LYS A 110 -7.75 -26.07 -5.09
N ASN A 111 -8.93 -25.88 -5.67
CA ASN A 111 -9.39 -26.56 -6.88
C ASN A 111 -9.86 -25.56 -7.95
N LYS A 112 -9.15 -24.44 -8.09
CA LYS A 112 -9.53 -23.39 -9.03
C LYS A 112 -9.48 -23.85 -10.50
N SER A 113 -10.51 -23.46 -11.25
CA SER A 113 -10.64 -23.70 -12.70
C SER A 113 -10.19 -22.51 -13.54
N ALA A 114 -9.83 -21.38 -12.91
CA ALA A 114 -9.22 -20.25 -13.57
C ALA A 114 -8.29 -19.51 -12.59
N TYR A 115 -7.30 -18.82 -13.13
CA TYR A 115 -6.43 -17.93 -12.38
C TYR A 115 -6.66 -16.51 -12.86
N ILE A 116 -6.79 -15.58 -11.93
CA ILE A 116 -6.93 -14.16 -12.24
C ILE A 116 -5.70 -13.42 -11.73
N TYR A 117 -5.18 -12.51 -12.53
CA TYR A 117 -4.03 -11.72 -12.13
C TYR A 117 -4.06 -10.35 -12.83
N PRO A 118 -3.77 -9.27 -12.12
CA PRO A 118 -3.77 -7.94 -12.69
C PRO A 118 -2.50 -7.65 -13.47
N PHE A 119 -2.62 -6.79 -14.48
CA PHE A 119 -1.49 -6.06 -15.06
C PHE A 119 -1.87 -4.59 -15.22
N LEU A 120 -0.87 -3.72 -15.11
CA LEU A 120 -1.07 -2.28 -15.15
C LEU A 120 -0.90 -1.76 -16.58
N VAL A 121 -1.80 -0.88 -17.00
CA VAL A 121 -1.75 -0.21 -18.30
C VAL A 121 -1.88 1.30 -18.13
N ARG A 122 -1.23 2.03 -19.02
CA ARG A 122 -1.43 3.46 -19.16
C ARG A 122 -2.65 3.73 -20.04
N ASN A 123 -3.58 4.53 -19.53
CA ASN A 123 -4.72 5.05 -20.29
C ASN A 123 -4.68 6.59 -20.22
N GLY A 124 -4.06 7.19 -21.23
CA GLY A 124 -3.74 8.62 -21.25
C GLY A 124 -2.80 9.01 -20.10
N ALA A 125 -3.28 9.87 -19.21
CA ALA A 125 -2.53 10.34 -18.04
C ALA A 125 -2.72 9.44 -16.79
N LYS A 126 -3.62 8.46 -16.83
CA LYS A 126 -3.95 7.60 -15.68
C LYS A 126 -3.38 6.20 -15.87
N ILE A 127 -3.07 5.55 -14.76
CA ILE A 127 -2.72 4.12 -14.73
C ILE A 127 -3.95 3.36 -14.25
N GLN A 128 -4.26 2.27 -14.93
CA GLN A 128 -5.41 1.41 -14.65
C GLN A 128 -4.95 -0.04 -14.50
N ALA A 129 -5.58 -0.77 -13.59
CA ALA A 129 -5.42 -2.21 -13.50
C ALA A 129 -6.38 -2.90 -14.48
N ARG A 130 -5.86 -3.79 -15.33
CA ARG A 130 -6.66 -4.75 -16.09
C ARG A 130 -6.48 -6.11 -15.47
N ILE A 131 -7.58 -6.82 -15.26
CA ILE A 131 -7.55 -8.14 -14.63
C ILE A 131 -7.60 -9.18 -15.73
N ALA A 132 -6.46 -9.81 -16.01
CA ALA A 132 -6.40 -10.92 -16.93
C ALA A 132 -6.92 -12.19 -16.26
N ILE A 133 -7.43 -13.11 -17.07
CA ILE A 133 -7.96 -14.41 -16.64
C ILE A 133 -7.31 -15.49 -17.50
N ALA A 134 -6.73 -16.49 -16.84
CA ALA A 134 -6.17 -17.69 -17.46
C ALA A 134 -7.03 -18.91 -17.17
N SER A 135 -7.26 -19.73 -18.20
CA SER A 135 -7.90 -21.04 -18.07
C SER A 135 -6.89 -22.19 -18.19
N PRO A 136 -7.20 -23.37 -17.64
CA PRO A 136 -6.41 -24.58 -17.86
C PRO A 136 -6.33 -24.90 -19.35
N GLN A 137 -5.14 -25.32 -19.80
CA GLN A 137 -4.88 -25.71 -21.18
C GLN A 137 -5.18 -27.20 -21.41
N LYS A 138 -4.53 -27.84 -22.39
CA LYS A 138 -4.76 -29.25 -22.76
C LYS A 138 -4.45 -30.24 -21.63
N GLU A 139 -3.66 -29.84 -20.65
CA GLU A 139 -3.23 -30.68 -19.53
C GLU A 139 -4.25 -30.67 -18.38
N ALA A 140 -4.27 -31.75 -17.58
CA ALA A 140 -5.17 -31.87 -16.42
C ALA A 140 -4.96 -30.78 -15.37
N LYS A 141 -3.72 -30.29 -15.25
CA LYS A 141 -3.31 -29.14 -14.44
C LYS A 141 -2.43 -28.23 -15.30
N THR A 142 -2.50 -26.92 -15.09
CA THR A 142 -1.67 -25.93 -15.81
C THR A 142 -0.93 -25.06 -14.78
N ASP A 143 0.39 -24.93 -14.92
CA ASP A 143 1.22 -24.02 -14.12
C ASP A 143 0.99 -22.58 -14.57
N VAL A 144 0.57 -21.72 -13.64
CA VAL A 144 0.30 -20.30 -13.92
C VAL A 144 1.50 -19.39 -13.65
N SER A 145 2.63 -19.93 -13.19
CA SER A 145 3.84 -19.15 -12.89
C SER A 145 4.31 -18.30 -14.08
N PRO A 146 4.39 -18.83 -15.32
CA PRO A 146 4.78 -18.03 -16.49
C PRO A 146 3.80 -16.89 -16.80
N TYR A 147 2.51 -17.15 -16.60
CA TYR A 147 1.45 -16.16 -16.81
C TYR A 147 1.56 -15.02 -15.79
N ARG A 148 1.71 -15.36 -14.50
CA ARG A 148 1.90 -14.40 -13.41
C ARG A 148 3.13 -13.52 -13.64
N ALA A 149 4.26 -14.15 -14.00
CA ALA A 149 5.51 -13.45 -14.28
C ALA A 149 5.34 -12.45 -15.43
N ALA A 150 4.74 -12.87 -16.55
CA ALA A 150 4.49 -12.00 -17.70
C ALA A 150 3.60 -10.79 -17.36
N CYS A 151 2.51 -11.00 -16.61
CA CYS A 151 1.63 -9.91 -16.18
C CYS A 151 2.33 -8.92 -15.25
N PHE A 152 3.15 -9.42 -14.33
CA PHE A 152 3.88 -8.55 -13.41
C PHE A 152 5.02 -7.79 -14.12
N GLU A 153 5.82 -8.47 -14.93
CA GLU A 153 6.90 -7.86 -15.74
C GLU A 153 6.36 -6.71 -16.61
N PHE A 154 5.23 -6.93 -17.28
CA PHE A 154 4.55 -5.89 -18.05
C PHE A 154 4.12 -4.68 -17.20
N SER A 155 3.89 -4.88 -15.91
CA SER A 155 3.46 -3.84 -14.97
C SER A 155 4.62 -3.06 -14.36
N GLU A 156 5.87 -3.54 -14.45
CA GLU A 156 7.02 -2.96 -13.74
C GLU A 156 7.24 -1.48 -14.09
N GLU A 157 7.17 -1.10 -15.35
CA GLU A 157 7.32 0.30 -15.79
C GLU A 157 6.23 1.20 -15.16
N MET A 158 4.99 0.69 -15.09
CA MET A 158 3.88 1.43 -14.49
C MET A 158 4.03 1.52 -12.97
N VAL A 159 4.54 0.46 -12.32
CA VAL A 159 4.87 0.45 -10.89
C VAL A 159 5.94 1.49 -10.60
N ASP A 160 7.03 1.51 -11.37
CA ASP A 160 8.10 2.52 -11.26
C ASP A 160 7.53 3.93 -11.38
N LEU A 161 6.68 4.17 -12.39
CA LEU A 161 6.05 5.46 -12.61
C LEU A 161 5.15 5.89 -11.43
N ILE A 162 4.37 4.98 -10.84
CA ILE A 162 3.53 5.27 -9.66
C ILE A 162 4.41 5.65 -8.48
N LEU A 163 5.39 4.80 -8.15
CA LEU A 163 6.22 4.96 -6.96
C LEU A 163 7.09 6.21 -7.04
N GLN A 164 7.72 6.48 -8.20
CA GLN A 164 8.54 7.67 -8.40
C GLN A 164 7.71 8.96 -8.33
N ASN A 165 6.49 8.97 -8.90
CA ASN A 165 5.62 10.13 -8.81
C ASN A 165 5.17 10.39 -7.37
N ARG A 166 4.84 9.33 -6.62
CA ARG A 166 4.45 9.43 -5.22
C ARG A 166 5.60 9.82 -4.31
N ALA A 167 6.83 9.34 -4.57
CA ALA A 167 8.03 9.74 -3.83
C ALA A 167 8.31 11.25 -3.94
N LYS A 168 7.98 11.86 -5.08
CA LYS A 168 8.11 13.32 -5.33
C LYS A 168 6.93 14.13 -4.79
N LYS A 169 5.75 13.51 -4.67
CA LYS A 169 4.52 14.14 -4.20
C LYS A 169 3.88 13.27 -3.09
N PRO A 170 4.40 13.37 -1.85
CA PRO A 170 3.82 12.74 -0.68
C PRO A 170 2.35 13.10 -0.48
N LYS A 171 1.58 12.22 0.16
CA LYS A 171 0.20 12.55 0.52
C LYS A 171 0.21 13.44 1.75
N LEU A 172 -0.40 14.61 1.63
CA LEU A 172 -0.56 15.52 2.75
C LEU A 172 -1.86 15.14 3.48
N PRO A 173 -1.79 14.70 4.74
CA PRO A 173 -2.98 14.43 5.52
C PRO A 173 -3.67 15.75 5.90
N ASP A 174 -4.94 15.66 6.28
CA ASP A 174 -5.68 16.82 6.80
C ASP A 174 -4.97 17.41 8.03
N GLU A 175 -4.86 18.74 8.08
CA GLU A 175 -4.16 19.46 9.15
C GLU A 175 -4.81 19.25 10.53
N ASN A 176 -6.15 19.21 10.55
CA ASN A 176 -6.93 19.21 11.79
C ASN A 176 -7.27 17.80 12.28
N SER A 177 -7.44 16.86 11.36
CA SER A 177 -7.83 15.47 11.60
C SER A 177 -7.08 14.52 10.67
N PRO A 178 -5.74 14.43 10.79
CA PRO A 178 -4.92 13.64 9.88
C PRO A 178 -5.30 12.16 9.88
N GLY A 179 -5.83 11.63 10.98
CA GLY A 179 -6.23 10.24 11.15
C GLY A 179 -7.67 9.92 10.71
N ALA A 180 -8.44 10.88 10.22
CA ALA A 180 -9.87 10.68 9.96
C ALA A 180 -10.15 9.53 8.97
N PHE A 181 -9.33 9.38 7.93
CA PHE A 181 -9.51 8.32 6.93
C PHE A 181 -9.13 6.92 7.43
N LEU A 182 -8.60 6.79 8.65
CA LEU A 182 -8.38 5.51 9.30
C LEU A 182 -9.57 5.09 10.17
N LEU A 183 -10.55 5.98 10.34
CA LEU A 183 -11.71 5.78 11.20
C LEU A 183 -12.96 5.61 10.35
N HIS A 184 -13.54 4.40 10.38
CA HIS A 184 -14.75 4.08 9.64
C HIS A 184 -15.76 3.34 10.50
N LYS A 185 -17.01 3.29 10.06
CA LYS A 185 -18.03 2.46 10.69
C LYS A 185 -17.72 0.98 10.41
N ASN A 186 -17.67 0.17 11.45
CA ASN A 186 -17.63 -1.28 11.32
C ASN A 186 -19.03 -1.84 10.99
N LYS A 187 -19.16 -3.15 10.78
CA LYS A 187 -20.44 -3.86 10.56
C LYS A 187 -21.50 -3.60 11.65
N ALA A 188 -21.07 -3.26 12.86
CA ALA A 188 -21.96 -2.94 13.98
C ALA A 188 -22.33 -1.43 14.04
N GLY A 189 -21.92 -0.62 13.06
CA GLY A 189 -22.19 0.82 13.02
C GLY A 189 -21.38 1.65 14.02
N LYS A 190 -20.41 1.04 14.73
CA LYS A 190 -19.52 1.73 15.66
C LYS A 190 -18.34 2.34 14.91
N ASN A 191 -17.86 3.49 15.36
CA ASN A 191 -16.63 4.08 14.82
C ASN A 191 -15.45 3.18 15.20
N TRP A 192 -14.65 2.78 14.21
CA TRP A 192 -13.61 1.79 14.37
C TRP A 192 -12.33 2.20 13.65
N LEU A 193 -11.20 1.88 14.26
CA LEU A 193 -9.89 2.15 13.70
C LEU A 193 -9.46 1.00 12.79
N PHE A 194 -9.03 1.34 11.58
CA PHE A 194 -8.46 0.41 10.60
C PHE A 194 -7.02 0.84 10.29
N PRO A 195 -6.04 0.47 11.13
CA PRO A 195 -4.69 1.04 11.06
C PRO A 195 -4.02 0.83 9.71
N LYS A 196 -4.26 -0.32 9.06
CA LYS A 196 -3.62 -0.70 7.79
C LYS A 196 -4.14 0.07 6.57
N LEU A 197 -5.21 0.87 6.68
CA LEU A 197 -5.71 1.66 5.54
C LEU A 197 -4.72 2.73 5.06
N ALA A 198 -3.77 3.15 5.91
CA ALA A 198 -2.68 4.03 5.50
C ALA A 198 -1.55 3.32 4.76
N SER A 199 -1.52 1.98 4.72
CA SER A 199 -0.44 1.23 4.08
C SER A 199 -0.43 1.41 2.56
N LEU A 200 0.74 1.25 1.96
CA LEU A 200 0.88 1.22 0.49
C LEU A 200 0.08 0.07 -0.13
N GLU A 201 -0.05 -1.05 0.59
CA GLU A 201 -0.86 -2.20 0.22
C GLU A 201 -2.33 -1.84 0.07
N ALA A 202 -2.89 -1.05 0.99
CA ALA A 202 -4.27 -0.57 0.91
C ALA A 202 -4.46 0.42 -0.25
N GLU A 203 -3.47 1.29 -0.50
CA GLU A 203 -3.45 2.19 -1.66
C GLU A 203 -3.48 1.41 -2.98
N PHE A 204 -2.61 0.40 -3.13
CA PHE A 204 -2.58 -0.45 -4.32
C PHE A 204 -3.82 -1.34 -4.44
N SER A 205 -4.34 -1.88 -3.33
CA SER A 205 -5.60 -2.64 -3.33
C SER A 205 -6.76 -1.80 -3.89
N THR A 206 -6.79 -0.51 -3.60
CA THR A 206 -7.79 0.41 -4.16
C THR A 206 -7.63 0.59 -5.68
N LEU A 207 -6.41 0.66 -6.19
CA LEU A 207 -6.13 0.68 -7.63
C LEU A 207 -6.62 -0.61 -8.30
N LEU A 208 -6.33 -1.78 -7.69
CA LEU A 208 -6.73 -3.08 -8.21
C LEU A 208 -8.25 -3.27 -8.19
N LYS A 209 -8.92 -2.86 -7.12
CA LYS A 209 -10.38 -2.90 -6.98
C LYS A 209 -11.11 -2.16 -8.10
N ARG A 210 -10.56 -1.05 -8.60
CA ARG A 210 -11.12 -0.35 -9.76
C ARG A 210 -11.07 -1.18 -11.05
N GLY A 211 -10.09 -2.07 -11.18
CA GLY A 211 -9.98 -2.98 -12.33
C GLY A 211 -11.05 -4.08 -12.37
N PHE A 212 -11.73 -4.33 -11.25
CA PHE A 212 -12.82 -5.31 -11.18
C PHE A 212 -14.16 -4.73 -11.61
N GLN A 213 -14.36 -3.41 -11.61
CA GLN A 213 -15.67 -2.81 -11.92
C GLN A 213 -16.20 -3.28 -13.29
N PRO A 214 -17.49 -3.68 -13.38
CA PRO A 214 -18.56 -3.54 -12.39
C PRO A 214 -18.67 -4.69 -11.35
N TYR A 215 -17.74 -5.64 -11.38
CA TYR A 215 -17.72 -6.84 -10.56
C TYR A 215 -17.16 -6.59 -9.15
N SER A 216 -17.49 -7.47 -8.22
CA SER A 216 -16.94 -7.47 -6.86
C SER A 216 -15.45 -7.78 -6.87
N TYR A 217 -14.69 -7.05 -6.03
CA TYR A 217 -13.25 -7.26 -5.88
C TYR A 217 -12.94 -8.62 -5.26
N ILE A 218 -12.01 -9.34 -5.88
CA ILE A 218 -11.37 -10.52 -5.31
C ILE A 218 -9.96 -10.09 -4.88
N PRO A 219 -9.57 -10.24 -3.59
CA PRO A 219 -8.26 -9.82 -3.10
C PRO A 219 -7.08 -10.41 -3.88
N MET A 220 -6.27 -9.55 -4.49
CA MET A 220 -5.12 -9.92 -5.33
C MET A 220 -3.82 -9.98 -4.51
N THR A 221 -3.79 -10.84 -3.49
CA THR A 221 -2.66 -10.97 -2.55
C THR A 221 -1.35 -11.33 -3.26
N ASP A 222 -1.40 -12.16 -4.29
CA ASP A 222 -0.23 -12.53 -5.11
C ASP A 222 0.42 -11.34 -5.81
N PHE A 223 -0.40 -10.43 -6.36
CA PHE A 223 0.12 -9.22 -7.00
C PHE A 223 0.70 -8.27 -5.98
N LEU A 224 0.03 -8.06 -4.85
CA LEU A 224 0.56 -7.21 -3.78
C LEU A 224 1.90 -7.74 -3.28
N ARG A 225 2.06 -9.07 -3.17
CA ARG A 225 3.34 -9.71 -2.82
C ARG A 225 4.43 -9.42 -3.85
N ASP A 226 4.15 -9.59 -5.14
CA ASP A 226 5.14 -9.35 -6.20
C ASP A 226 5.51 -7.87 -6.26
N PHE A 227 4.50 -7.00 -6.17
CA PHE A 227 4.67 -5.55 -6.08
C PHE A 227 5.59 -5.14 -4.94
N LEU A 228 5.33 -5.61 -3.72
CA LEU A 228 6.15 -5.27 -2.55
C LEU A 228 7.57 -5.85 -2.66
N THR A 229 7.70 -7.08 -3.18
CA THR A 229 9.01 -7.72 -3.40
C THR A 229 9.85 -6.90 -4.38
N TYR A 230 9.24 -6.51 -5.51
CA TYR A 230 9.86 -5.67 -6.52
C TYR A 230 10.21 -4.27 -5.97
N ALA A 231 9.26 -3.61 -5.31
CA ALA A 231 9.45 -2.27 -4.75
C ALA A 231 10.53 -2.23 -3.67
N THR A 232 10.61 -3.27 -2.83
CA THR A 232 11.66 -3.42 -1.81
C THR A 232 13.02 -3.64 -2.47
N LYS A 233 13.11 -4.52 -3.47
CA LYS A 233 14.36 -4.77 -4.23
C LYS A 233 14.88 -3.49 -4.91
N LYS A 234 13.97 -2.62 -5.36
CA LYS A 234 14.30 -1.31 -5.97
C LYS A 234 14.54 -0.19 -4.96
N ASN A 235 14.42 -0.45 -3.65
CA ASN A 235 14.49 0.56 -2.59
C ASN A 235 13.50 1.71 -2.76
N TYR A 236 12.29 1.43 -3.26
CA TYR A 236 11.21 2.43 -3.34
C TYR A 236 10.36 2.52 -2.08
N VAL A 237 10.43 1.51 -1.21
CA VAL A 237 9.55 1.39 -0.05
C VAL A 237 10.34 1.01 1.19
N MET A 238 9.82 1.46 2.33
CA MET A 238 10.28 1.09 3.66
C MET A 238 9.22 0.20 4.31
N LYS A 239 9.69 -0.91 4.87
CA LYS A 239 8.85 -1.84 5.63
C LYS A 239 8.71 -1.34 7.07
N ILE A 240 7.47 -1.05 7.50
CA ILE A 240 7.14 -0.72 8.89
C ILE A 240 6.72 -1.99 9.63
N LEU A 241 5.84 -2.78 9.01
CA LEU A 241 5.44 -4.13 9.41
C LEU A 241 5.37 -5.04 8.17
N PRO A 242 5.28 -6.39 8.31
CA PRO A 242 5.14 -7.32 7.17
C PRO A 242 4.08 -6.96 6.14
N ASP A 243 2.99 -6.32 6.55
CA ASP A 243 1.85 -5.91 5.74
C ASP A 243 1.55 -4.40 5.87
N TYR A 244 2.59 -3.63 6.16
CA TYR A 244 2.53 -2.18 6.19
C TYR A 244 3.82 -1.60 5.64
N HIS A 245 3.80 -1.22 4.36
CA HIS A 245 4.89 -0.50 3.72
C HIS A 245 4.51 0.97 3.50
N ILE A 246 5.53 1.81 3.49
CA ILE A 246 5.43 3.23 3.12
C ILE A 246 6.41 3.54 1.99
N ILE A 247 6.13 4.57 1.22
CA ILE A 247 7.01 5.00 0.14
C ILE A 247 8.24 5.70 0.74
N LEU A 248 9.41 5.38 0.21
CA LEU A 248 10.63 6.15 0.43
C LEU A 248 10.58 7.40 -0.45
N ASP A 249 10.31 8.52 0.19
CA ASP A 249 10.17 9.83 -0.41
C ASP A 249 11.51 10.51 -0.71
N ASP A 250 11.49 11.35 -1.76
CA ASP A 250 12.62 12.21 -2.13
C ASP A 250 12.62 13.43 -1.21
N LEU A 251 13.48 13.41 -0.17
CA LEU A 251 13.58 14.51 0.78
C LEU A 251 14.18 15.75 0.10
N GLN A 252 13.33 16.75 -0.12
CA GLN A 252 13.72 18.06 -0.64
C GLN A 252 13.66 19.11 0.49
N LEU A 253 14.67 19.97 0.53
CA LEU A 253 14.80 21.00 1.56
C LEU A 253 14.73 22.40 0.95
N ASN A 254 14.12 23.31 1.70
CA ASN A 254 14.25 24.74 1.52
C ASN A 254 15.63 25.23 1.98
N PRO A 255 16.08 26.43 1.58
CA PRO A 255 17.37 26.98 1.99
C PRO A 255 17.53 27.15 3.52
N ASP A 256 16.42 27.28 4.24
CA ASP A 256 16.38 27.35 5.72
C ASP A 256 16.49 25.97 6.40
N GLY A 257 16.52 24.89 5.62
CA GLY A 257 16.60 23.52 6.11
C GLY A 257 15.26 22.88 6.47
N SER A 258 14.14 23.58 6.29
CA SER A 258 12.81 22.99 6.38
C SER A 258 12.54 22.07 5.18
N TYR A 259 11.62 21.10 5.34
CA TYR A 259 11.23 20.25 4.22
C TYR A 259 10.30 21.00 3.26
N VAL A 260 10.53 20.87 1.95
CA VAL A 260 9.62 21.41 0.91
C VAL A 260 8.26 20.74 1.03
N ASN A 261 8.25 19.41 1.17
CA ASN A 261 7.06 18.61 1.44
C ASN A 261 7.27 17.82 2.72
N GLN A 262 6.23 17.69 3.55
CA GLN A 262 6.31 16.86 4.74
C GLN A 262 6.65 15.41 4.37
N PRO A 263 7.67 14.81 5.01
CA PRO A 263 8.05 13.43 4.74
C PRO A 263 6.91 12.42 4.96
N GLU A 264 6.86 11.38 4.13
CA GLU A 264 5.79 10.36 4.15
C GLU A 264 5.71 9.68 5.54
N ILE A 265 6.86 9.39 6.16
CA ILE A 265 6.92 8.82 7.52
C ILE A 265 6.27 9.73 8.57
N ILE A 266 6.42 11.06 8.44
CA ILE A 266 5.80 12.02 9.36
C ILE A 266 4.29 12.07 9.14
N ALA A 267 3.85 12.06 7.88
CA ALA A 267 2.43 11.99 7.55
C ALA A 267 1.80 10.74 8.17
N HIS A 268 2.37 9.56 7.96
CA HIS A 268 1.86 8.30 8.52
C HIS A 268 1.85 8.32 10.06
N TYR A 269 2.90 8.83 10.69
CA TYR A 269 2.95 9.00 12.14
C TYR A 269 1.80 9.88 12.66
N ARG A 270 1.54 11.02 12.01
CA ARG A 270 0.44 11.93 12.39
C ARG A 270 -0.93 11.26 12.25
N CYS A 271 -1.14 10.54 11.14
CA CYS A 271 -2.40 9.82 10.88
C CYS A 271 -2.65 8.75 11.95
N GLN A 272 -1.65 7.91 12.24
CA GLN A 272 -1.77 6.85 13.25
C GLN A 272 -1.98 7.43 14.65
N ALA A 273 -1.24 8.49 15.02
CA ALA A 273 -1.38 9.13 16.32
C ALA A 273 -2.80 9.68 16.56
N ASP A 274 -3.31 10.45 15.60
CA ASP A 274 -4.64 11.06 15.69
C ASP A 274 -5.76 10.00 15.69
N ALA A 275 -5.64 8.99 14.84
CA ALA A 275 -6.64 7.94 14.74
C ALA A 275 -6.66 7.04 15.98
N LEU A 276 -5.49 6.70 16.53
CA LEU A 276 -5.37 5.92 17.76
C LEU A 276 -5.95 6.66 18.97
N GLU A 277 -5.69 7.95 19.11
CA GLU A 277 -6.27 8.77 20.18
C GLU A 277 -7.81 8.79 20.11
N LYS A 278 -8.35 9.13 18.94
CA LYS A 278 -9.80 9.21 18.70
C LYS A 278 -10.52 7.87 18.84
N PHE A 279 -9.80 6.76 18.67
CA PHE A 279 -10.32 5.42 18.89
C PHE A 279 -10.16 4.95 20.34
N ALA A 280 -8.94 4.97 20.86
CA ALA A 280 -8.62 4.37 22.16
C ALA A 280 -9.28 5.10 23.31
N ILE A 281 -9.26 6.44 23.35
CA ILE A 281 -9.76 7.18 24.51
C ILE A 281 -11.25 6.92 24.79
N PRO A 282 -12.17 7.00 23.80
CA PRO A 282 -13.58 6.66 24.04
C PRO A 282 -13.80 5.22 24.51
N TYR A 283 -13.14 4.23 23.89
CA TYR A 283 -13.32 2.83 24.27
C TYR A 283 -12.70 2.51 25.63
N LEU A 284 -11.53 3.03 25.95
CA LEU A 284 -10.92 2.85 27.26
C LEU A 284 -11.80 3.44 28.37
N LYS A 285 -12.48 4.57 28.13
CA LYS A 285 -13.48 5.12 29.06
C LYS A 285 -14.69 4.21 29.22
N GLU A 286 -15.28 3.75 28.11
CA GLU A 286 -16.42 2.83 28.11
C GLU A 286 -16.11 1.56 28.90
N LEU A 287 -14.98 0.93 28.60
CA LEU A 287 -14.54 -0.30 29.26
C LEU A 287 -14.20 -0.06 30.75
N SER A 288 -13.48 1.02 31.08
CA SER A 288 -13.17 1.37 32.48
C SER A 288 -14.41 1.63 33.32
N GLY A 289 -15.39 2.36 32.77
CA GLY A 289 -16.64 2.66 33.45
C GLY A 289 -17.46 1.41 33.71
N ARG A 290 -17.52 0.49 32.73
CA ARG A 290 -18.19 -0.79 32.88
C ARG A 290 -17.54 -1.71 33.92
N ALA A 291 -16.21 -1.72 33.97
CA ALA A 291 -15.44 -2.59 34.85
C ALA A 291 -15.14 -2.00 36.24
N GLY A 292 -15.52 -0.74 36.49
CA GLY A 292 -15.26 -0.05 37.76
C GLY A 292 -13.78 0.31 37.98
N TYR A 293 -12.99 0.49 36.92
CA TYR A 293 -11.57 0.86 37.01
C TYR A 293 -11.37 2.35 37.26
N GLU A 294 -11.82 2.86 38.41
CA GLU A 294 -11.81 4.30 38.74
C GLU A 294 -10.43 4.95 38.63
N LEU A 295 -9.38 4.26 39.12
CA LEU A 295 -8.00 4.73 39.05
C LEU A 295 -7.55 4.91 37.59
N PHE A 296 -7.96 4.01 36.70
CA PHE A 296 -7.63 4.12 35.29
C PHE A 296 -8.43 5.24 34.63
N GLY A 297 -9.72 5.38 34.98
CA GLY A 297 -10.54 6.52 34.56
C GLY A 297 -9.91 7.87 34.88
N ARG A 298 -9.30 8.02 36.07
CA ARG A 298 -8.55 9.24 36.45
C ARG A 298 -7.33 9.47 35.56
N ARG A 299 -6.53 8.43 35.28
CA ARG A 299 -5.37 8.54 34.37
C ARG A 299 -5.78 8.96 32.95
N ILE A 300 -6.91 8.47 32.44
CA ILE A 300 -7.44 8.93 31.15
C ILE A 300 -7.77 10.43 31.22
N ALA A 301 -8.46 10.88 32.26
CA ALA A 301 -8.82 12.29 32.42
C ALA A 301 -7.58 13.21 32.55
N GLU A 302 -6.57 12.78 33.30
CA GLU A 302 -5.28 13.46 33.42
C GLU A 302 -4.57 13.58 32.06
N PHE A 303 -4.58 12.51 31.26
CA PHE A 303 -4.04 12.53 29.89
C PHE A 303 -4.76 13.56 29.01
N GLU A 304 -6.10 13.58 29.03
CA GLU A 304 -6.89 14.51 28.22
C GLU A 304 -6.65 15.98 28.63
N GLN A 305 -6.57 16.24 29.94
CA GLN A 305 -6.29 17.57 30.45
C GLN A 305 -4.90 18.05 30.03
N THR A 306 -3.89 17.19 30.14
CA THR A 306 -2.48 17.54 29.90
C THR A 306 -2.12 17.61 28.42
N HIS A 307 -2.72 16.75 27.59
CA HIS A 307 -2.25 16.53 26.21
C HIS A 307 -3.31 16.77 25.13
N ILE A 308 -4.56 17.06 25.48
CA ILE A 308 -5.62 17.35 24.49
C ILE A 308 -6.12 18.78 24.65
N GLN A 309 -6.53 19.17 25.86
CA GLN A 309 -7.21 20.46 26.08
C GLN A 309 -6.27 21.67 26.07
N THR A 310 -5.03 21.49 26.54
CA THR A 310 -4.03 22.57 26.72
C THR A 310 -3.10 22.75 25.53
N VAL A 311 -3.25 21.96 24.45
CA VAL A 311 -2.30 21.94 23.33
C VAL A 311 -2.72 22.92 22.22
N GLU A 312 -1.78 23.78 21.82
CA GLU A 312 -1.97 24.71 20.71
C GLU A 312 -2.34 24.00 19.38
N PRO A 313 -3.20 24.60 18.53
CA PRO A 313 -3.45 24.12 17.18
C PRO A 313 -2.13 23.91 16.41
N GLY A 314 -1.95 22.75 15.78
CA GLY A 314 -0.73 22.38 15.04
C GLY A 314 0.31 21.56 15.82
N LYS A 315 0.25 21.50 17.16
CA LYS A 315 1.11 20.61 18.00
C LYS A 315 0.40 19.34 18.49
N LYS A 316 -0.77 19.02 17.92
CA LYS A 316 -1.71 18.02 18.43
C LYS A 316 -1.19 16.58 18.45
N GLN A 317 -0.14 16.24 17.70
CA GLN A 317 0.49 14.91 17.65
C GLN A 317 2.00 14.94 18.00
N ASN A 318 2.40 15.71 19.02
CA ASN A 318 3.79 15.72 19.47
C ASN A 318 4.25 14.36 20.02
N GLY A 319 5.57 14.12 20.07
CA GLY A 319 6.14 12.83 20.46
C GLY A 319 5.84 12.43 21.91
N GLU A 320 5.78 13.39 22.81
CA GLU A 320 5.51 13.16 24.24
C GLU A 320 4.10 12.66 24.49
N LYS A 321 3.11 13.32 23.87
CA LYS A 321 1.71 12.90 23.91
C LYS A 321 1.54 11.48 23.38
N VAL A 322 2.17 11.16 22.26
CA VAL A 322 2.07 9.81 21.67
C VAL A 322 2.69 8.76 22.58
N LYS A 323 3.84 9.05 23.20
CA LYS A 323 4.45 8.16 24.22
C LYS A 323 3.51 7.96 25.41
N ALA A 324 2.88 9.03 25.91
CA ALA A 324 1.92 8.96 26.99
C ALA A 324 0.67 8.14 26.62
N LEU A 325 0.16 8.29 25.38
CA LEU A 325 -0.96 7.51 24.87
C LEU A 325 -0.62 6.02 24.77
N ILE A 326 0.57 5.69 24.26
CA ILE A 326 1.05 4.29 24.18
C ILE A 326 1.16 3.69 25.59
N SER A 327 1.73 4.44 26.55
CA SER A 327 1.80 4.00 27.95
C SER A 327 0.42 3.74 28.53
N LEU A 328 -0.52 4.67 28.33
CA LEU A 328 -1.90 4.52 28.78
C LEU A 328 -2.54 3.24 28.22
N ILE A 329 -2.39 2.98 26.93
CA ILE A 329 -2.93 1.77 26.28
C ILE A 329 -2.28 0.49 26.83
N ASN A 330 -0.96 0.48 26.99
CA ASN A 330 -0.23 -0.69 27.47
C ASN A 330 -0.51 -1.01 28.94
N ASP A 331 -0.75 0.02 29.76
CA ASP A 331 -1.09 -0.12 31.18
C ASP A 331 -2.54 -0.58 31.40
N TYR A 332 -3.39 -0.54 30.36
CA TYR A 332 -4.79 -0.96 30.47
C TYR A 332 -4.90 -2.48 30.65
N PRO A 333 -5.68 -2.98 31.64
CA PRO A 333 -5.77 -4.41 31.93
C PRO A 333 -6.68 -5.17 30.96
N PHE A 334 -6.36 -5.15 29.66
CA PHE A 334 -7.14 -5.84 28.62
C PHE A 334 -7.31 -7.34 28.86
N GLU A 335 -6.39 -7.97 29.59
CA GLU A 335 -6.45 -9.40 29.93
C GLU A 335 -7.65 -9.74 30.82
N ARG A 336 -8.19 -8.76 31.53
CA ARG A 336 -9.40 -8.92 32.37
C ARG A 336 -10.69 -8.76 31.58
N GLU A 337 -10.62 -8.29 30.33
CA GLU A 337 -11.80 -8.15 29.48
C GLU A 337 -12.20 -9.51 28.87
N THR A 338 -13.37 -10.01 29.23
CA THR A 338 -13.87 -11.31 28.76
C THR A 338 -14.74 -11.20 27.52
N ASP A 339 -15.27 -10.01 27.21
CA ASP A 339 -16.21 -9.79 26.12
C ASP A 339 -15.53 -9.57 24.76
N GLU A 340 -16.30 -9.75 23.69
CA GLU A 340 -15.79 -9.63 22.32
C GLU A 340 -15.32 -8.19 21.99
N LEU A 341 -16.01 -7.18 22.54
CA LEU A 341 -15.65 -5.78 22.32
C LEU A 341 -14.28 -5.48 22.93
N GLY A 342 -14.06 -5.81 24.21
CA GLY A 342 -12.78 -5.58 24.89
C GLY A 342 -11.61 -6.26 24.18
N LYS A 343 -11.81 -7.52 23.72
CA LYS A 343 -10.80 -8.25 22.94
C LYS A 343 -10.48 -7.56 21.61
N LYS A 344 -11.50 -7.18 20.82
CA LYS A 344 -11.29 -6.49 19.53
C LYS A 344 -10.67 -5.10 19.69
N VAL A 345 -11.05 -4.35 20.73
CA VAL A 345 -10.39 -3.08 21.07
C VAL A 345 -8.93 -3.31 21.41
N SER A 346 -8.62 -4.33 22.23
CA SER A 346 -7.22 -4.69 22.56
C SER A 346 -6.40 -5.01 21.32
N GLU A 347 -6.91 -5.86 20.44
CA GLU A 347 -6.24 -6.24 19.18
C GLU A 347 -5.98 -5.02 18.29
N THR A 348 -6.98 -4.15 18.13
CA THR A 348 -6.88 -2.94 17.31
C THR A 348 -5.88 -1.94 17.89
N CYS A 349 -5.93 -1.70 19.20
CA CYS A 349 -4.98 -0.85 19.91
C CYS A 349 -3.57 -1.41 19.81
N LYS A 350 -3.36 -2.70 20.07
CA LYS A 350 -2.04 -3.36 19.99
C LYS A 350 -1.44 -3.25 18.60
N LEU A 351 -2.23 -3.51 17.55
CA LEU A 351 -1.77 -3.36 16.17
C LEU A 351 -1.37 -1.91 15.86
N SER A 352 -2.21 -0.93 16.22
CA SER A 352 -1.90 0.48 15.98
C SER A 352 -0.68 0.96 16.77
N VAL A 353 -0.53 0.52 18.04
CA VAL A 353 0.64 0.77 18.88
C VAL A 353 1.91 0.19 18.25
N GLN A 354 1.86 -1.02 17.70
CA GLN A 354 3.01 -1.60 16.99
C GLN A 354 3.41 -0.77 15.77
N ILE A 355 2.44 -0.36 14.95
CA ILE A 355 2.69 0.48 13.77
C ILE A 355 3.31 1.82 14.20
N ILE A 356 2.68 2.54 15.12
CA ILE A 356 3.14 3.88 15.51
C ILE A 356 4.49 3.85 16.22
N SER A 357 4.79 2.81 17.01
CA SER A 357 6.10 2.64 17.64
C SER A 357 7.20 2.49 16.60
N LYS A 358 6.97 1.67 15.57
CA LYS A 358 7.91 1.54 14.43
C LYS A 358 8.04 2.83 13.64
N LEU A 359 6.94 3.56 13.42
CA LEU A 359 6.99 4.87 12.77
C LEU A 359 7.80 5.89 13.57
N MET A 360 7.74 5.85 14.91
CA MET A 360 8.56 6.70 15.79
C MET A 360 10.05 6.40 15.65
N GLU A 361 10.43 5.11 15.69
CA GLU A 361 11.83 4.68 15.49
C GLU A 361 12.37 5.17 14.13
N GLU A 362 11.61 5.00 13.05
CA GLU A 362 12.03 5.42 11.70
C GLU A 362 12.02 6.94 11.53
N LYS A 363 11.14 7.66 12.22
CA LYS A 363 11.11 9.11 12.26
C LYS A 363 12.38 9.69 12.90
N GLU A 364 12.92 9.05 13.95
CA GLU A 364 14.18 9.48 14.59
C GLU A 364 15.37 9.39 13.62
N LYS A 365 15.34 8.45 12.66
CA LYS A 365 16.36 8.28 11.61
C LYS A 365 16.26 9.29 10.47
N LEU A 366 15.22 10.13 10.42
CA LEU A 366 15.06 11.13 9.35
C LEU A 366 16.20 12.13 9.26
N VAL A 367 16.86 12.46 10.37
CA VAL A 367 17.99 13.39 10.37
C VAL A 367 19.12 12.85 9.49
N GLN A 368 19.43 11.56 9.61
CA GLN A 368 20.45 10.90 8.80
C GLN A 368 20.01 10.82 7.33
N ARG A 369 18.75 10.44 7.06
CA ARG A 369 18.20 10.41 5.69
C ARG A 369 18.22 11.80 5.03
N LYS A 370 17.93 12.85 5.80
CA LYS A 370 17.98 14.25 5.36
C LYS A 370 19.39 14.61 4.92
N GLU A 371 20.39 14.27 5.73
CA GLU A 371 21.81 14.50 5.40
C GLU A 371 22.20 13.76 4.11
N GLU A 372 21.94 12.46 4.03
CA GLU A 372 22.23 11.63 2.86
C GLU A 372 21.57 12.13 1.57
N SER A 373 20.30 12.55 1.65
CA SER A 373 19.57 13.10 0.50
C SER A 373 20.23 14.36 -0.05
N VAL A 374 20.62 15.28 0.84
CA VAL A 374 21.33 16.51 0.46
C VAL A 374 22.67 16.20 -0.18
N PHE A 375 23.45 15.27 0.39
CA PHE A 375 24.72 14.83 -0.21
C PHE A 375 24.52 14.26 -1.62
N LYS A 376 23.54 13.38 -1.80
CA LYS A 376 23.23 12.78 -3.11
C LYS A 376 22.82 13.84 -4.13
N SER A 377 21.96 14.78 -3.73
CA SER A 377 21.49 15.90 -4.57
C SER A 377 22.65 16.83 -4.97
N LEU A 378 23.50 17.21 -4.01
CA LEU A 378 24.69 18.02 -4.24
C LEU A 378 25.67 17.33 -5.20
N LYS A 379 25.94 16.03 -4.97
CA LYS A 379 26.77 15.22 -5.86
C LYS A 379 26.27 15.25 -7.30
N SER A 380 24.98 14.98 -7.49
CA SER A 380 24.37 14.99 -8.83
C SER A 380 24.45 16.37 -9.50
N LYS A 381 24.17 17.46 -8.77
CA LYS A 381 24.22 18.83 -9.31
C LYS A 381 25.64 19.25 -9.68
N ILE A 382 26.63 18.88 -8.86
CA ILE A 382 28.04 19.20 -9.12
C ILE A 382 28.54 18.40 -10.32
N LEU A 383 28.27 17.09 -10.40
CA LEU A 383 28.65 16.27 -11.55
C LEU A 383 28.01 16.75 -12.85
N HIS A 384 26.74 17.17 -12.81
CA HIS A 384 26.08 17.73 -13.98
C HIS A 384 26.75 19.03 -14.45
N LYS A 385 27.04 19.97 -13.54
CA LYS A 385 27.75 21.21 -13.87
C LYS A 385 29.16 20.97 -14.38
N ILE A 386 29.88 20.00 -13.79
CA ILE A 386 31.19 19.58 -14.33
C ILE A 386 31.01 19.11 -15.77
N GLY A 387 30.02 18.25 -16.06
CA GLY A 387 29.73 17.78 -17.41
C GLY A 387 29.38 18.92 -18.38
N GLU A 388 28.53 19.86 -17.99
CA GLU A 388 28.21 21.05 -18.80
C GLU A 388 29.46 21.87 -19.11
N HIS A 389 30.23 22.27 -18.09
CA HIS A 389 31.40 23.11 -18.28
C HIS A 389 32.54 22.40 -19.02
N THR A 390 32.77 21.11 -18.78
CA THR A 390 33.89 20.37 -19.39
C THR A 390 33.57 19.88 -20.81
N LEU A 391 32.39 19.30 -21.04
CA LEU A 391 32.04 18.70 -22.32
C LEU A 391 31.46 19.72 -23.31
N GLN A 392 30.70 20.71 -22.83
CA GLN A 392 30.04 21.68 -23.71
C GLN A 392 30.85 22.97 -23.83
N GLU A 393 31.31 23.52 -22.71
CA GLU A 393 31.98 24.82 -22.69
C GLU A 393 33.52 24.74 -22.74
N GLN A 394 34.10 23.55 -22.53
CA GLN A 394 35.54 23.31 -22.41
C GLN A 394 36.24 24.21 -21.36
N THR A 395 35.53 24.52 -20.28
CA THR A 395 36.03 25.33 -19.15
C THR A 395 36.10 24.51 -17.86
N LEU A 396 36.88 25.00 -16.89
CA LEU A 396 36.97 24.40 -15.55
C LEU A 396 35.83 24.91 -14.66
N TYR A 397 35.12 23.99 -14.02
CA TYR A 397 34.13 24.32 -13.00
C TYR A 397 34.78 24.40 -11.61
N SER A 398 34.78 25.60 -11.00
CA SER A 398 35.17 25.78 -9.60
C SER A 398 33.94 25.94 -8.70
N PHE A 399 33.98 25.34 -7.50
CA PHE A 399 32.94 25.52 -6.49
C PHE A 399 33.52 25.45 -5.08
N SER A 400 32.86 26.12 -4.13
CA SER A 400 33.13 25.96 -2.70
C SER A 400 32.16 24.93 -2.11
N PRO A 401 32.65 23.79 -1.57
CA PRO A 401 31.85 22.82 -0.83
C PRO A 401 31.02 23.46 0.30
N GLU A 402 31.60 24.44 1.00
CA GLU A 402 30.98 25.18 2.08
C GLU A 402 29.78 26.00 1.55
N GLN A 403 29.95 26.79 0.49
CA GLN A 403 28.82 27.57 -0.05
C GLN A 403 27.69 26.67 -0.58
N LYS A 404 28.04 25.54 -1.19
CA LYS A 404 27.07 24.56 -1.70
C LYS A 404 26.30 23.85 -0.60
N LEU A 405 26.97 23.47 0.49
CA LEU A 405 26.31 22.83 1.62
C LEU A 405 25.37 23.81 2.34
N LYS A 406 25.82 25.05 2.58
CA LYS A 406 25.01 26.11 3.21
C LYS A 406 23.72 26.41 2.43
N SER A 407 23.82 26.48 1.11
CA SER A 407 22.67 26.73 0.22
C SER A 407 21.73 25.53 0.07
N SER A 408 22.08 24.37 0.62
CA SER A 408 21.27 23.15 0.55
C SER A 408 20.43 22.88 1.80
N GLY A 409 20.43 23.81 2.77
CA GLY A 409 19.60 23.72 3.97
C GLY A 409 20.16 22.84 5.09
N LEU A 410 21.42 22.39 4.99
CA LEU A 410 22.15 21.80 6.11
C LEU A 410 22.99 22.89 6.78
N SER A 411 22.44 23.50 7.83
CA SER A 411 23.06 24.64 8.53
C SER A 411 23.31 24.37 10.02
N ASP A 412 23.23 23.10 10.46
CA ASP A 412 23.53 22.72 11.84
C ASP A 412 24.96 23.10 12.21
N VAL A 413 25.11 24.15 13.00
CA VAL A 413 26.39 24.78 13.37
C VAL A 413 27.39 23.79 13.96
N ILE A 414 26.92 22.74 14.63
CA ILE A 414 27.76 21.75 15.31
C ILE A 414 28.26 20.68 14.33
N ARG A 415 27.38 20.17 13.46
CA ARG A 415 27.73 19.09 12.51
C ARG A 415 28.30 19.62 11.19
N TYR A 416 28.09 20.90 10.88
CA TYR A 416 28.45 21.51 9.61
C TYR A 416 29.92 21.31 9.20
N PRO A 417 30.94 21.49 10.08
CA PRO A 417 32.33 21.27 9.71
C PRO A 417 32.60 19.81 9.28
N ALA A 418 32.05 18.85 10.02
CA ALA A 418 32.20 17.43 9.71
C ALA A 418 31.53 17.06 8.38
N LEU A 419 30.37 17.66 8.07
CA LEU A 419 29.65 17.46 6.81
C LEU A 419 30.42 18.04 5.60
N VAL A 420 31.11 19.17 5.76
CA VAL A 420 31.99 19.74 4.73
C VAL A 420 33.16 18.80 4.43
N ASP A 421 33.81 18.26 5.47
CA ASP A 421 34.93 17.32 5.31
C ASP A 421 34.49 16.00 4.68
N GLU A 422 33.29 15.54 4.98
CA GLU A 422 32.69 14.37 4.32
C GLU A 422 32.38 14.66 2.84
N LEU A 423 31.84 15.85 2.51
CA LEU A 423 31.61 16.27 1.13
C LEU A 423 32.93 16.22 0.34
N LYS A 424 33.98 16.86 0.88
CA LYS A 424 35.32 16.88 0.28
C LYS A 424 35.84 15.47 0.05
N ARG A 425 35.78 14.58 1.04
CA ARG A 425 36.21 13.17 0.91
C ARG A 425 35.44 12.41 -0.16
N ARG A 426 34.10 12.51 -0.18
CA ARG A 426 33.27 11.79 -1.17
C ARG A 426 33.51 12.25 -2.61
N PHE A 427 33.97 13.49 -2.81
CA PHE A 427 34.38 13.99 -4.13
C PHE A 427 35.82 13.61 -4.50
N LEU A 428 36.76 13.64 -3.54
CA LEU A 428 38.15 13.28 -3.77
C LEU A 428 38.34 11.78 -4.08
N ILE A 429 37.54 10.89 -3.48
CA ILE A 429 37.64 9.43 -3.67
C ILE A 429 37.13 8.94 -5.05
N ASN A 430 36.42 9.78 -5.83
CA ASN A 430 35.87 9.39 -7.13
C ASN A 430 36.53 10.11 -8.32
N MET A 431 37.71 10.73 -8.13
CA MET A 431 38.52 11.33 -9.21
C MET A 431 39.85 10.61 -9.45
N GLU A 432 40.06 9.46 -8.81
CA GLU A 432 40.97 8.40 -9.25
C GLU A 432 40.13 7.32 -9.96
#